data_AF-A0A2M7KQM4-F1
#
_entry.id   AF-A0A2M7KQM4-F1
#
_cell.length_a   1.000
_cell.length_b   1.000
_cell.length_c   1.000
_cell.angle_alpha   90.00
_cell.angle_beta   90.00
_cell.angle_gamma   90.00
#
_symmetry.space_group_name_H-M   'P 1'
#
loop_
_entity.id
_entity.type
_entity.pdbx_description
1 polymer ?
#
loop_
_entity_poly.entity_id
_entity_poly.type
_entity_poly.pdbx_seq_one_letter_code
_entity_poly.pdbx_strand_id
1 'polypeptide(L)'
;MFKQDAWVFNVSVIADGTVYCPGKNLWRSLDHGTTWKRLTHFPDSGRVIVALETDPAAPHRLWFAATTWDGSADGGVWKTTDSGATWQEITGDLPYRKPLVLRYNPASRELWAAGVCIYKCRR
;
A
#
# COMPACT_ATOMS: atom_id res chain seq x y z
N MET A 1 -15.41 -5.53 -10.80
CA MET A 1 -14.41 -6.34 -10.06
C MET A 1 -14.45 -6.07 -8.56
N PHE A 2 -14.51 -4.80 -8.15
CA PHE A 2 -14.81 -4.43 -6.78
C PHE A 2 -16.32 -4.65 -6.54
N LYS A 3 -16.68 -5.83 -6.01
CA LYS A 3 -18.06 -6.11 -5.55
C LYS A 3 -18.27 -5.37 -4.22
N GLN A 4 -19.53 -5.28 -3.78
CA GLN A 4 -19.96 -4.51 -2.60
C GLN A 4 -19.19 -4.85 -1.30
N ASP A 5 -18.56 -6.03 -1.21
CA ASP A 5 -17.80 -6.47 -0.03
C ASP A 5 -16.31 -6.06 -0.04
N ALA A 6 -15.85 -5.29 -1.03
CA ALA A 6 -14.48 -4.83 -1.14
C ALA A 6 -14.39 -3.33 -0.84
N TRP A 7 -14.05 -2.99 0.40
CA TRP A 7 -13.75 -1.61 0.76
C TRP A 7 -12.46 -1.14 0.08
N VAL A 8 -12.57 -0.02 -0.63
CA VAL A 8 -11.46 0.70 -1.21
C VAL A 8 -11.25 1.94 -0.37
N PHE A 9 -10.13 2.00 0.35
CA PHE A 9 -9.80 3.10 1.26
C PHE A 9 -8.98 4.19 0.59
N ASN A 10 -8.36 3.87 -0.54
CA ASN A 10 -7.42 4.73 -1.22
C ASN A 10 -7.38 4.37 -2.71
N VAL A 11 -6.88 5.28 -3.54
CA VAL A 11 -6.57 5.06 -4.95
C VAL A 11 -5.38 5.96 -5.30
N SER A 12 -4.42 5.46 -6.06
CA SER A 12 -3.31 6.25 -6.56
C SER A 12 -3.30 6.24 -8.08
N VAL A 13 -3.07 7.41 -8.67
CA VAL A 13 -2.84 7.57 -10.11
C VAL A 13 -1.47 8.22 -10.27
N ILE A 14 -0.59 7.62 -11.06
CA ILE A 14 0.74 8.18 -11.34
C ILE A 14 0.77 8.85 -12.71
N ALA A 15 1.86 9.58 -13.00
CA ALA A 15 1.94 10.48 -14.16
C ALA A 15 1.72 9.82 -15.52
N ASP A 16 2.00 8.53 -15.67
CA ASP A 16 1.78 7.77 -16.91
C ASP A 16 0.33 7.28 -17.08
N GLY A 17 -0.56 7.59 -16.13
CA GLY A 17 -1.96 7.18 -16.12
C GLY A 17 -2.22 5.81 -15.51
N THR A 18 -1.18 5.11 -15.03
CA THR A 18 -1.34 3.86 -14.26
C THR A 18 -2.14 4.13 -13.00
N VAL A 19 -3.16 3.30 -12.77
CA VAL A 19 -4.04 3.38 -11.60
C VAL A 19 -3.78 2.20 -10.68
N TYR A 20 -3.60 2.48 -9.39
CA TYR A 20 -3.48 1.49 -8.33
C TYR A 20 -4.66 1.59 -7.38
N CYS A 21 -5.32 0.46 -7.13
CA CYS A 21 -6.50 0.37 -6.29
C CYS A 21 -6.26 -0.64 -5.15
N PRO A 22 -5.92 -0.17 -3.94
CA PRO A 22 -5.84 -0.99 -2.74
C PRO A 22 -7.22 -1.38 -2.18
N GLY A 23 -7.27 -2.55 -1.55
CA GLY A 23 -8.43 -3.09 -0.83
C GLY A 23 -8.01 -4.40 -0.19
N LYS A 24 -8.80 -5.48 -0.33
CA LYS A 24 -8.37 -6.83 0.11
C LYS A 24 -7.09 -7.30 -0.60
N ASN A 25 -6.88 -6.88 -1.83
CA ASN A 25 -5.62 -7.03 -2.56
C ASN A 25 -5.29 -5.68 -3.22
N LEU A 26 -4.04 -5.51 -3.65
CA LEU A 26 -3.65 -4.38 -4.48
C LEU A 26 -3.86 -4.76 -5.94
N TRP A 27 -4.56 -3.89 -6.67
CA TRP A 27 -4.81 -4.03 -8.09
C TRP A 27 -4.15 -2.89 -8.86
N ARG A 28 -3.74 -3.16 -10.10
CA ARG A 28 -3.16 -2.17 -11.02
C ARG A 28 -3.84 -2.24 -12.37
N SER A 29 -4.13 -1.08 -12.95
CA SER A 29 -4.52 -0.91 -14.34
C SER A 29 -3.48 -0.08 -15.08
N LEU A 30 -3.14 -0.50 -16.30
CA LEU A 30 -2.22 0.20 -17.21
C LEU A 30 -2.96 0.89 -18.37
N ASP A 31 -4.29 0.78 -18.40
CA ASP A 31 -5.17 1.22 -19.48
C ASP A 31 -6.31 2.09 -18.93
N HIS A 32 -5.94 2.96 -18.00
CA HIS A 32 -6.82 3.97 -17.38
C HIS A 32 -8.09 3.40 -16.73
N GLY A 33 -7.98 2.22 -16.13
CA GLY A 33 -9.06 1.57 -15.38
C GLY A 33 -9.88 0.55 -16.18
N THR A 34 -9.53 0.28 -17.44
CA THR A 34 -10.27 -0.64 -18.30
C THR A 34 -10.05 -2.11 -17.89
N THR A 35 -8.80 -2.52 -17.72
CA THR A 35 -8.41 -3.86 -17.25
C THR A 35 -7.52 -3.76 -16.01
N TRP A 36 -7.54 -4.81 -15.20
CA TRP A 36 -6.88 -4.81 -13.90
C TRP A 36 -6.12 -6.12 -13.64
N LYS A 37 -4.89 -5.98 -13.14
CA LYS A 37 -4.04 -7.09 -12.69
C LYS A 37 -3.89 -7.03 -11.17
N ARG A 38 -4.07 -8.16 -10.51
CA ARG A 38 -3.79 -8.32 -9.07
C ARG A 38 -2.28 -8.34 -8.84
N LEU A 39 -1.79 -7.52 -7.92
CA LEU A 39 -0.36 -7.39 -7.57
C LEU A 39 0.02 -8.05 -6.25
N THR A 40 -0.95 -8.28 -5.36
CA THR A 40 -0.70 -8.94 -4.08
C THR A 40 -1.63 -10.12 -3.87
N HIS A 41 -1.20 -11.07 -3.05
CA HIS A 41 -2.02 -12.18 -2.63
C HIS A 41 -1.71 -12.50 -1.16
N PHE A 42 -2.63 -12.13 -0.27
CA PHE A 42 -2.54 -12.40 1.16
C PHE A 42 -3.64 -13.40 1.58
N PRO A 43 -3.50 -14.70 1.24
CA PRO A 43 -4.50 -15.67 1.65
C PRO A 43 -4.62 -15.69 3.17
N ASP A 44 -5.85 -15.69 3.67
CA ASP A 44 -6.24 -15.98 5.06
C ASP A 44 -5.64 -15.11 6.17
N SER A 45 -5.03 -13.97 5.82
CA SER A 45 -4.41 -13.07 6.80
C SER A 45 -5.36 -12.07 7.46
N GLY A 46 -6.60 -11.95 6.98
CA GLY A 46 -7.52 -10.87 7.39
C GLY A 46 -7.06 -9.45 7.03
N ARG A 47 -5.89 -9.29 6.39
CA ARG A 47 -5.31 -7.99 6.05
C ARG A 47 -6.09 -7.30 4.96
N VAL A 48 -6.22 -5.98 5.12
CA VAL A 48 -6.77 -5.06 4.13
C VAL A 48 -5.74 -3.96 3.91
N ILE A 49 -5.48 -3.64 2.63
CA ILE A 49 -4.59 -2.56 2.24
C ILE A 49 -5.38 -1.25 2.32
N VAL A 50 -4.94 -0.37 3.21
CA VAL A 50 -5.67 0.85 3.60
C VAL A 50 -4.96 2.13 3.15
N ALA A 51 -3.65 2.08 2.92
CA ALA A 51 -2.90 3.19 2.35
C ALA A 51 -1.95 2.73 1.26
N LEU A 52 -1.69 3.64 0.33
CA LEU A 52 -0.78 3.47 -0.80
C LEU A 52 -0.11 4.81 -1.07
N GLU A 53 1.20 4.80 -1.29
CA GLU A 53 1.99 5.97 -1.67
C GLU A 53 2.93 5.59 -2.81
N THR A 54 3.14 6.52 -3.74
CA THR A 54 3.99 6.31 -4.92
C THR A 54 5.12 7.32 -4.93
N ASP A 55 6.24 6.97 -5.55
CA ASP A 55 7.33 7.91 -5.75
C ASP A 55 7.21 8.61 -7.11
N PRO A 56 6.92 9.92 -7.16
CA PRO A 56 6.82 10.64 -8.42
C PRO A 56 8.14 10.71 -9.20
N ALA A 57 9.28 10.54 -8.53
CA ALA A 57 10.60 10.53 -9.17
C ALA A 57 11.05 9.13 -9.62
N ALA A 58 10.34 8.08 -9.20
CA ALA A 58 10.66 6.69 -9.53
C ALA A 58 9.36 5.87 -9.66
N PRO A 59 8.71 5.85 -10.83
CA PRO A 59 7.35 5.30 -10.99
C PRO A 59 7.21 3.81 -10.67
N HIS A 60 8.32 3.06 -10.66
CA HIS A 60 8.33 1.65 -10.24
C HIS A 60 8.38 1.45 -8.73
N ARG A 61 8.59 2.52 -7.96
CA ARG A 61 8.69 2.50 -6.50
C ARG A 61 7.40 2.98 -5.87
N LEU A 62 6.80 2.09 -5.08
CA LEU A 62 5.61 2.40 -4.29
C LEU A 62 5.60 1.61 -2.98
N TRP A 63 4.75 2.06 -2.07
CA TRP A 63 4.55 1.48 -0.76
C TRP A 63 3.07 1.30 -0.50
N PHE A 64 2.71 0.26 0.23
CA PHE A 64 1.38 0.15 0.80
C PHE A 64 1.44 -0.22 2.28
N ALA A 65 0.39 0.17 3.00
CA ALA A 65 0.15 -0.26 4.36
C ALA A 65 -1.06 -1.18 4.37
N ALA A 66 -0.93 -2.31 5.06
CA ALA A 66 -2.04 -3.19 5.34
C ALA A 66 -2.26 -3.30 6.84
N THR A 67 -3.51 -3.44 7.24
CA THR A 67 -3.93 -3.61 8.63
C THR A 67 -4.93 -4.75 8.74
N THR A 68 -5.10 -5.28 9.93
CA THR A 68 -6.27 -6.09 10.29
C THR A 68 -7.23 -5.24 11.13
N TRP A 69 -8.53 -5.52 11.02
CA TRP A 69 -9.57 -4.86 11.82
C TRP A 69 -9.89 -5.63 13.10
N ASP A 70 -9.40 -6.87 13.22
CA ASP A 70 -9.46 -7.67 14.44
C ASP A 70 -8.45 -7.18 15.50
N GLY A 71 -8.36 -7.87 16.63
CA GLY A 71 -7.44 -7.51 17.70
C GLY A 71 -5.96 -7.83 17.44
N SER A 72 -5.60 -8.53 16.36
CA SER A 72 -4.30 -9.23 16.25
C SER A 72 -3.11 -8.31 15.96
N ALA A 73 -3.36 -7.11 15.42
CA ALA A 73 -2.33 -6.15 15.02
C ALA A 73 -1.29 -6.76 14.05
N ASP A 74 -1.75 -7.56 13.10
CA ASP A 74 -0.89 -8.26 12.12
C ASP A 74 -0.62 -7.45 10.85
N GLY A 75 -0.78 -6.13 10.87
CA GLY A 75 -0.51 -5.28 9.71
C GLY A 75 0.99 -5.03 9.47
N GLY A 76 1.26 -4.02 8.64
CA GLY A 76 2.62 -3.67 8.27
C GLY A 76 2.69 -2.69 7.10
N VAL A 77 3.93 -2.42 6.69
CA VAL A 77 4.25 -1.58 5.52
C VAL A 77 5.14 -2.39 4.59
N TRP A 78 4.78 -2.40 3.30
CA TRP A 78 5.54 -3.08 2.25
C TRP A 78 5.96 -2.09 1.19
N LYS A 79 7.07 -2.41 0.53
CA LYS A 79 7.71 -1.64 -0.53
C LYS A 79 7.93 -2.51 -1.74
N THR A 80 7.83 -1.92 -2.92
CA THR A 80 8.31 -2.49 -4.17
C THR A 80 9.18 -1.47 -4.90
N THR A 81 10.05 -1.96 -5.78
CA THR A 81 10.81 -1.15 -6.74
C THR A 81 10.63 -1.64 -8.18
N ASP A 82 9.70 -2.56 -8.40
CA ASP A 82 9.42 -3.22 -9.69
C ASP A 82 7.93 -3.14 -10.07
N SER A 83 7.27 -2.05 -9.65
CA SER A 83 5.84 -1.79 -9.90
C SER A 83 4.90 -2.84 -9.30
N GLY A 84 5.34 -3.53 -8.24
CA GLY A 84 4.57 -4.49 -7.48
C GLY A 84 4.62 -5.93 -8.00
N ALA A 85 5.68 -6.29 -8.75
CA ALA A 85 5.97 -7.69 -9.07
C ALA A 85 6.54 -8.43 -7.86
N THR A 86 7.37 -7.76 -7.05
CA THR A 86 7.87 -8.25 -5.77
C THR A 86 7.67 -7.21 -4.67
N TRP A 87 7.56 -7.69 -3.43
CA TRP A 87 7.30 -6.86 -2.25
C TRP A 87 8.25 -7.23 -1.12
N GLN A 88 8.90 -6.21 -0.57
CA GLN A 88 9.70 -6.29 0.64
C GLN A 88 8.92 -5.70 1.80
N GLU A 89 8.84 -6.43 2.91
CA GLU A 89 8.31 -5.87 4.14
C GLU A 89 9.32 -4.91 4.79
N ILE A 90 8.88 -3.70 5.13
CA ILE A 90 9.70 -2.63 5.75
C ILE A 90 9.07 -2.10 7.04
N THR A 91 8.21 -2.91 7.67
CA THR A 91 7.47 -2.56 8.89
C THR A 91 8.41 -2.09 10.01
N GLY A 92 9.61 -2.68 10.13
CA GLY A 92 10.57 -2.32 11.18
C GLY A 92 9.98 -2.48 12.59
N ASP A 93 10.34 -1.56 13.48
CA ASP A 93 9.97 -1.58 14.91
C ASP A 93 8.63 -0.86 15.18
N LEU A 94 7.68 -0.90 14.23
CA LEU A 94 6.35 -0.32 14.43
C LEU A 94 5.72 -0.91 15.71
N PRO A 95 5.50 -0.10 16.77
CA PRO A 95 5.11 -0.61 18.09
C PRO A 95 3.71 -1.23 18.07
N TYR A 96 2.86 -0.76 17.13
CA TYR A 96 1.56 -1.34 16.84
C TYR A 96 1.40 -1.41 15.33
N ARG A 97 1.43 -2.62 14.76
CA ARG A 97 1.42 -2.84 13.31
C ARG A 97 0.00 -2.70 12.74
N LYS A 98 -0.62 -1.55 12.96
CA LYS A 98 -1.85 -1.11 12.28
C LYS A 98 -1.65 0.26 11.63
N PRO A 99 -0.75 0.38 10.65
CA PRO A 99 -0.63 1.60 9.87
C PRO A 99 -1.91 1.80 9.04
N LEU A 100 -2.47 2.99 9.12
CA LEU A 100 -3.68 3.40 8.38
C LEU A 100 -3.37 4.42 7.29
N VAL A 101 -2.27 5.15 7.46
CA VAL A 101 -1.85 6.23 6.56
C VAL A 101 -0.39 6.02 6.19
N LEU A 102 -0.05 6.32 4.95
CA LEU A 102 1.32 6.51 4.48
C LEU A 102 1.44 7.92 3.90
N ARG A 103 2.60 8.56 4.03
CA ARG A 103 2.96 9.80 3.31
C ARG A 103 4.43 9.75 2.93
N TYR A 104 4.71 9.95 1.64
CA TYR A 104 6.09 10.01 1.14
C TYR A 104 6.47 11.45 0.79
N ASN A 105 7.61 11.91 1.31
CA ASN A 105 8.23 13.17 0.88
C ASN A 105 9.34 12.86 -0.12
N PRO A 106 9.20 13.21 -1.41
CA PRO A 106 10.22 12.93 -2.43
C PRO A 106 11.50 13.76 -2.24
N ALA A 107 11.41 14.94 -1.63
CA ALA A 107 12.57 15.81 -1.40
C ALA A 107 13.50 15.24 -0.31
N SER A 108 12.94 14.82 0.83
CA SER A 108 13.72 14.20 1.91
C SER A 108 13.90 12.69 1.76
N ARG A 109 13.15 12.05 0.85
CA ARG A 109 13.04 10.59 0.68
C ARG A 109 12.60 9.87 1.95
N GLU A 110 11.73 10.52 2.71
CA GLU A 110 11.16 9.98 3.95
C GLU A 110 9.77 9.42 3.70
N LEU A 111 9.52 8.22 4.20
CA LEU A 111 8.20 7.64 4.28
C LEU A 111 7.74 7.69 5.74
N TRP A 112 6.57 8.24 5.97
CA TRP A 112 5.91 8.27 7.26
C TRP A 112 4.70 7.36 7.21
N ALA A 113 4.50 6.59 8.27
CA ALA A 113 3.27 5.87 8.53
C ALA A 113 2.56 6.49 9.74
N ALA A 114 1.24 6.40 9.78
CA ALA A 114 0.46 6.81 10.94
C ALA A 114 -0.76 5.90 11.15
N GLY A 115 -1.25 5.86 12.38
CA GLY A 115 -2.42 5.08 12.81
C GLY A 115 -2.65 5.34 14.29
N VAL A 116 -2.30 4.38 15.15
CA VAL A 116 -2.30 4.58 16.61
C VAL A 116 -1.18 5.53 17.07
N CYS A 117 -0.05 5.56 16.35
CA CYS A 117 1.03 6.55 16.53
C CYS A 117 1.53 7.02 15.15
N ILE A 118 2.45 7.99 15.13
CA ILE A 118 3.20 8.40 13.94
C ILE A 118 4.61 7.79 13.99
N TYR A 119 5.09 7.34 12.84
CA TYR A 119 6.35 6.62 12.76
C TYR A 119 7.04 6.88 11.40
N LYS A 120 8.35 7.14 11.45
CA LYS A 120 9.18 7.25 10.24
C LYS A 120 9.64 5.86 9.83
N CYS A 121 9.25 5.41 8.64
CA CYS A 121 9.67 4.12 8.10
C CYS A 121 11.15 4.16 7.73
N ARG A 122 11.89 3.10 8.08
CA ARG A 122 13.30 2.92 7.70
C ARG A 122 13.37 2.06 6.43
N ARG A 123 14.46 2.22 5.68
CA ARG A 123 14.65 1.63 4.35
C ARG A 123 14.81 0.14 4.36
#